data_AF-N1R341-F1
#
_entry.id   AF-N1R341-F1
#
_cell.length_a   1.000
_cell.length_b   1.000
_cell.length_c   1.000
_cell.angle_alpha   90.00
_cell.angle_beta   90.00
_cell.angle_gamma   90.00
#
_symmetry.space_group_name_H-M   'P 1'
#
loop_
_entity.id
_entity.type
_entity.pdbx_description
1 polymer ?
#
loop_
_entity_poly.entity_id
_entity_poly.type
_entity_poly.pdbx_seq_one_letter_code
_entity_poly.pdbx_strand_id
1 'polypeptide(L)'
;MSRDFTWIQAIAVLFDGHRLYLGARKTGTWDDAVEHLDITLDGEHVYLPADLIEGAKWTSSRVPELAVPRTKATNGVLVAVAGKFSVRANAVPITGEESRVHRYGVTADDCLAHLELAFKFDALTDDVHGVVGQTYRSDYVNHFDVRASMPTMGGDATFTTSSLFAADCSVARYGVSRGNDGAAVQSELAGTVTCASGMDGKRVMCKK
;
A
#
# COMPACT_ATOMS: atom_id res chain seq x y z
N MET A 1 -21.73 -13.59 11.85
CA MET A 1 -21.71 -13.21 10.42
C MET A 1 -20.43 -12.41 10.17
N SER A 2 -19.45 -12.96 9.44
CA SER A 2 -18.31 -12.14 8.98
C SER A 2 -18.74 -11.39 7.73
N ARG A 3 -18.49 -10.08 7.70
CA ARG A 3 -18.67 -9.25 6.51
C ARG A 3 -17.38 -9.38 5.70
N ASP A 4 -17.49 -9.76 4.43
CA ASP A 4 -16.34 -9.86 3.54
C ASP A 4 -16.06 -8.50 2.92
N PHE A 5 -14.98 -7.89 3.38
CA PHE A 5 -14.53 -6.59 2.90
C PHE A 5 -13.49 -6.76 1.80
N THR A 6 -13.55 -5.93 0.76
CA THR A 6 -12.61 -5.96 -0.37
C THR A 6 -11.62 -4.79 -0.36
N TRP A 7 -11.55 -4.09 0.77
CA TRP A 7 -10.74 -2.90 0.94
C TRP A 7 -9.62 -3.17 1.95
N ILE A 8 -8.53 -2.41 1.82
CA ILE A 8 -7.34 -2.61 2.64
C ILE A 8 -7.43 -1.66 3.83
N GLN A 9 -7.52 -2.21 5.04
CA GLN A 9 -7.51 -1.39 6.26
C GLN A 9 -6.11 -0.92 6.61
N ALA A 10 -5.13 -1.80 6.47
CA ALA A 10 -3.75 -1.53 6.82
C ALA A 10 -2.81 -2.42 6.01
N ILE A 11 -1.56 -1.96 5.90
CA ILE A 11 -0.44 -2.74 5.41
C ILE A 11 0.70 -2.69 6.43
N ALA A 12 1.54 -3.72 6.39
CA ALA A 12 2.85 -3.70 6.98
C ALA A 12 3.91 -3.84 5.89
N VAL A 13 5.02 -3.15 6.09
CA VAL A 13 6.21 -3.26 5.25
C VAL A 13 7.39 -3.60 6.15
N LEU A 14 8.06 -4.71 5.87
CA LEU A 14 9.33 -5.05 6.52
C LEU A 14 10.46 -4.71 5.57
N PHE A 15 11.48 -3.98 6.03
CA PHE A 15 12.64 -3.63 5.22
C PHE A 15 13.84 -3.41 6.14
N ASP A 16 15.02 -3.92 5.79
CA ASP A 16 16.26 -3.76 6.56
C ASP A 16 16.14 -3.97 8.08
N GLY A 17 15.26 -4.88 8.51
CA GLY A 17 14.99 -5.15 9.93
C GLY A 17 14.00 -4.19 10.59
N HIS A 18 13.54 -3.15 9.88
CA HIS A 18 12.51 -2.22 10.30
C HIS A 18 11.11 -2.72 9.97
N ARG A 19 10.13 -2.25 10.75
CA ARG A 19 8.71 -2.55 10.62
C ARG A 19 7.93 -1.25 10.46
N LEU A 20 7.38 -1.03 9.27
CA LEU A 20 6.51 0.10 9.00
C LEU A 20 5.06 -0.37 8.95
N TYR A 21 4.22 0.27 9.75
CA TYR A 21 2.76 0.16 9.69
C TYR A 21 2.19 1.36 8.95
N LEU A 22 1.17 1.12 8.13
CA LEU A 22 0.32 2.15 7.55
C LEU A 22 -1.12 1.66 7.59
N GLY A 23 -2.00 2.39 8.26
CA GLY A 23 -3.40 2.03 8.45
C GLY A 23 -4.36 3.20 8.26
N ALA A 24 -5.60 2.88 7.94
CA ALA A 24 -6.74 3.78 8.08
C ALA A 24 -7.37 3.58 9.47
N ARG A 25 -7.50 4.67 10.22
CA ARG A 25 -8.19 4.72 11.50
C ARG A 25 -9.68 4.56 11.25
N LYS A 26 -10.32 3.74 12.09
CA LYS A 26 -11.77 3.62 12.10
C LYS A 26 -12.36 4.94 12.59
N THR A 27 -13.42 5.40 11.93
CA THR A 27 -14.17 6.58 12.35
C THR A 27 -15.66 6.28 12.34
N GLY A 28 -16.44 6.93 13.21
CA GLY A 28 -17.91 6.87 13.14
C GLY A 28 -18.46 7.74 12.02
N THR A 29 -17.81 8.88 11.78
CA THR A 29 -18.17 9.87 10.76
C THR A 29 -16.92 10.32 10.02
N TRP A 30 -16.98 10.38 8.68
CA TRP A 30 -15.87 10.92 7.90
C TRP A 30 -15.82 12.44 7.99
N ASP A 31 -14.61 12.97 8.21
CA ASP A 31 -14.30 14.40 8.14
C ASP A 31 -12.99 14.55 7.37
N ASP A 32 -13.05 15.21 6.22
CA ASP A 32 -11.90 15.45 5.36
C ASP A 32 -10.83 16.31 6.06
N ALA A 33 -11.18 17.11 7.07
CA ALA A 33 -10.23 17.93 7.82
C ALA A 33 -9.51 17.16 8.94
N VAL A 34 -9.95 15.95 9.28
CA VAL A 34 -9.34 15.12 10.31
C VAL A 34 -8.39 14.12 9.67
N GLU A 35 -7.21 13.94 10.27
CA GLU A 35 -6.28 12.89 9.86
C GLU A 35 -6.80 11.53 10.31
N HIS A 36 -7.03 10.64 9.35
CA HIS A 36 -7.45 9.25 9.54
C HIS A 36 -6.32 8.27 9.19
N LEU A 37 -5.15 8.73 8.74
CA LEU A 37 -3.98 7.86 8.63
C LEU A 37 -3.38 7.57 10.01
N ASP A 38 -2.89 6.35 10.18
CA ASP A 38 -2.04 5.92 11.29
C ASP A 38 -0.78 5.28 10.71
N ILE A 39 0.37 5.78 11.13
CA ILE A 39 1.68 5.39 10.61
C ILE A 39 2.59 5.15 11.80
N THR A 40 3.23 3.98 11.85
CA THR A 40 4.24 3.68 12.88
C THR A 40 5.50 3.10 12.27
N LEU A 41 6.66 3.52 12.75
CA LEU A 41 7.95 2.93 12.44
C LEU A 41 8.51 2.26 13.70
N ASP A 42 8.71 0.95 13.63
CA ASP A 42 9.19 0.11 14.74
C ASP A 42 8.33 0.24 16.02
N GLY A 43 7.03 0.42 15.84
CA GLY A 43 6.06 0.61 16.92
C GLY A 43 5.94 2.05 17.43
N GLU A 44 6.74 3.00 16.92
CA GLU A 44 6.62 4.41 17.28
C GLU A 44 5.82 5.19 16.24
N HIS A 45 4.91 6.05 16.70
CA HIS A 45 4.06 6.85 15.81
C HIS A 45 4.86 7.89 15.01
N VAL A 46 4.53 7.97 13.72
CA VAL A 46 4.99 9.01 12.81
C VAL A 46 3.98 10.14 12.83
N TYR A 47 4.33 11.22 13.51
CA TYR A 47 3.50 12.41 13.56
C TYR A 47 3.75 13.27 12.34
N LEU A 48 2.75 13.38 11.48
CA LEU A 48 2.72 14.30 10.35
C LEU A 48 2.19 15.64 10.85
N PRO A 49 2.99 16.72 10.85
CA PRO A 49 2.51 18.00 11.32
C PRO A 49 1.30 18.48 10.50
N ALA A 50 0.29 19.01 11.18
CA ALA A 50 -1.00 19.39 10.61
C ALA A 50 -0.98 20.75 9.92
N ASP A 51 0.01 21.58 10.24
CA ASP A 51 0.25 22.93 9.71
C ASP A 51 1.07 22.94 8.42
N LEU A 52 1.52 21.78 7.98
CA LEU A 52 2.38 21.65 6.82
C LEU A 52 1.59 21.63 5.51
N ILE A 53 2.01 22.49 4.59
CA ILE A 53 1.54 22.57 3.20
C ILE A 53 1.90 21.28 2.44
N GLU A 54 1.18 21.01 1.34
CA GLU A 54 1.51 19.92 0.41
C GLU A 54 3.01 19.91 0.04
N GLY A 55 3.64 18.74 0.05
CA GLY A 55 5.07 18.59 -0.22
C GLY A 55 5.98 18.65 1.01
N ALA A 56 5.48 19.07 2.17
CA ALA A 56 6.24 18.94 3.39
C ALA A 56 6.39 17.46 3.82
N LYS A 57 7.50 17.13 4.46
CA LYS A 57 7.85 15.74 4.77
C LYS A 57 8.27 15.54 6.21
N TRP A 58 7.81 14.44 6.78
CA TRP A 58 8.45 13.84 7.95
C TRP A 58 9.66 13.01 7.48
N THR A 59 10.73 12.98 8.28
CA THR A 59 11.92 12.17 8.02
C THR A 59 12.31 11.43 9.29
N SER A 60 12.76 10.19 9.15
CA SER A 60 13.18 9.40 10.31
C SER A 60 14.61 9.76 10.73
N SER A 61 14.84 9.89 12.05
CA SER A 61 16.19 10.00 12.60
C SER A 61 16.93 8.66 12.67
N ARG A 62 16.18 7.54 12.69
CA ARG A 62 16.73 6.17 12.73
C ARG A 62 16.96 5.57 11.35
N VAL A 63 16.18 6.01 10.37
CA VAL A 63 16.20 5.49 8.99
C VAL A 63 16.33 6.69 8.04
N PRO A 64 17.55 7.19 7.81
CA PRO A 64 17.77 8.43 7.04
C PRO A 64 17.18 8.41 5.63
N GLU A 65 17.06 7.22 5.02
CA GLU A 65 16.48 7.01 3.70
C GLU A 65 14.94 7.04 3.68
N LEU A 66 14.28 7.01 4.84
CA LEU A 66 12.82 7.03 4.96
C LEU A 66 12.31 8.47 5.08
N ALA A 67 11.43 8.84 4.15
CA ALA A 67 10.67 10.07 4.19
C ALA A 67 9.18 9.81 3.99
N VAL A 68 8.35 10.63 4.62
CA VAL A 68 6.89 10.62 4.48
C VAL A 68 6.40 12.03 4.11
N PRO A 69 6.56 12.45 2.84
CA PRO A 69 5.91 13.64 2.31
C PRO A 69 4.39 13.52 2.29
N ARG A 70 3.72 14.64 2.60
CA ARG A 70 2.27 14.81 2.39
C ARG A 70 1.97 14.94 0.89
N THR A 71 0.97 14.21 0.43
CA THR A 71 0.40 14.37 -0.93
C THR A 71 -0.94 15.10 -0.91
N LYS A 72 -1.50 15.34 0.28
CA LYS A 72 -2.73 16.10 0.52
C LYS A 72 -2.62 16.84 1.86
N ALA A 73 -3.48 17.82 2.07
CA ALA A 73 -3.59 18.52 3.36
C ALA A 73 -3.84 17.56 4.52
N THR A 74 -4.66 16.53 4.30
CA THR A 74 -5.05 15.46 5.25
C THR A 74 -5.18 14.14 4.49
N ASN A 75 -5.04 13.00 5.17
CA ASN A 75 -5.42 11.70 4.61
C ASN A 75 -4.66 11.26 3.35
N GLY A 76 -3.49 11.83 3.07
CA GLY A 76 -2.71 11.52 1.87
C GLY A 76 -1.21 11.68 2.07
N VAL A 77 -0.47 10.59 1.88
CA VAL A 77 0.99 10.54 2.01
C VAL A 77 1.63 9.74 0.89
N LEU A 78 2.93 10.00 0.69
CA LEU A 78 3.82 9.12 -0.03
C LEU A 78 4.90 8.67 0.96
N VAL A 79 4.86 7.41 1.36
CA VAL A 79 5.94 6.82 2.16
C VAL A 79 7.02 6.34 1.21
N ALA A 80 8.25 6.83 1.34
CA ALA A 80 9.35 6.50 0.43
C ALA A 80 10.61 6.12 1.20
N VAL A 81 11.19 4.98 0.82
CA VAL A 81 12.51 4.55 1.26
C VAL A 81 13.44 4.65 0.06
N ALA A 82 14.38 5.59 0.11
CA ALA A 82 15.23 5.94 -1.03
C ALA A 82 15.94 4.71 -1.60
N GLY A 83 15.83 4.52 -2.92
CA GLY A 83 16.46 3.40 -3.64
C GLY A 83 15.80 2.04 -3.43
N LYS A 84 14.65 1.94 -2.74
CA LYS A 84 13.96 0.67 -2.49
C LYS A 84 12.53 0.67 -2.98
N PHE A 85 11.68 1.50 -2.39
CA PHE A 85 10.27 1.54 -2.74
C PHE A 85 9.61 2.86 -2.33
N SER A 86 8.44 3.10 -2.91
CA SER A 86 7.50 4.09 -2.43
C SER A 86 6.07 3.56 -2.44
N VAL A 87 5.29 3.98 -1.44
CA VAL A 87 3.87 3.67 -1.28
C VAL A 87 3.10 4.97 -1.18
N ARG A 88 2.32 5.29 -2.20
CA ARG A 88 1.31 6.34 -2.09
C ARG A 88 0.10 5.76 -1.38
N ALA A 89 -0.34 6.43 -0.33
CA ALA A 89 -1.45 5.98 0.50
C ALA A 89 -2.42 7.12 0.76
N ASN A 90 -3.70 6.88 0.46
CA ASN A 90 -4.78 7.78 0.84
C ASN A 90 -5.75 7.06 1.75
N ALA A 91 -6.12 7.66 2.89
CA ALA A 91 -7.30 7.24 3.62
C ALA A 91 -8.54 7.83 2.95
N VAL A 92 -9.55 7.00 2.74
CA VAL A 92 -10.82 7.41 2.11
C VAL A 92 -11.99 6.76 2.85
N PRO A 93 -13.18 7.39 2.87
CA PRO A 93 -14.36 6.79 3.45
C PRO A 93 -14.94 5.73 2.52
N ILE A 94 -15.52 4.67 3.09
CA ILE A 94 -16.44 3.83 2.31
C ILE A 94 -17.71 4.62 2.03
N THR A 95 -18.01 4.77 0.74
CA THR A 95 -19.24 5.43 0.30
C THR A 95 -20.46 4.51 0.41
N GLY A 96 -21.66 5.10 0.49
CA GLY A 96 -22.92 4.33 0.47
C GLY A 96 -23.07 3.48 -0.80
N GLU A 97 -22.54 3.95 -1.92
CA GLU A 97 -22.55 3.21 -3.19
C GLU A 97 -21.63 1.99 -3.15
N GLU A 98 -20.41 2.12 -2.63
CA GLU A 98 -19.51 0.97 -2.42
C GLU A 98 -20.12 -0.04 -1.45
N SER A 99 -20.72 0.43 -0.36
CA SER A 99 -21.45 -0.42 0.59
C SER A 99 -22.60 -1.17 -0.08
N ARG A 100 -23.35 -0.53 -1.00
CA ARG A 100 -24.45 -1.14 -1.74
C ARG A 100 -23.97 -2.19 -2.74
N VAL A 101 -22.96 -1.85 -3.55
CA VAL A 101 -22.41 -2.73 -4.60
C VAL A 101 -21.79 -3.98 -3.99
N HIS A 102 -21.05 -3.82 -2.89
CA HIS A 102 -20.33 -4.92 -2.24
C HIS A 102 -21.09 -5.55 -1.07
N ARG A 103 -22.32 -5.08 -0.80
CA ARG A 103 -23.18 -5.53 0.32
C ARG A 103 -22.47 -5.50 1.66
N TYR A 104 -21.66 -4.45 1.87
CA TYR A 104 -20.98 -4.28 3.14
C TYR A 104 -22.00 -4.09 4.25
N GLY A 105 -23.10 -3.35 4.05
CA GLY A 105 -24.06 -3.06 5.12
C GLY A 105 -23.56 -2.00 6.11
N VAL A 106 -22.74 -1.07 5.62
CA VAL A 106 -22.28 0.10 6.39
C VAL A 106 -23.47 1.01 6.69
N THR A 107 -23.62 1.39 7.96
CA THR A 107 -24.61 2.37 8.45
C THR A 107 -23.97 3.75 8.59
N ALA A 108 -24.78 4.80 8.73
CA ALA A 108 -24.30 6.18 8.86
C ALA A 108 -23.29 6.38 10.02
N ASP A 109 -23.42 5.57 11.08
CA ASP A 109 -22.57 5.62 12.28
C ASP A 109 -21.40 4.61 12.24
N ASP A 110 -21.21 3.90 11.12
CA ASP A 110 -20.20 2.85 10.91
C ASP A 110 -19.33 3.17 9.68
N CYS A 111 -18.89 4.43 9.55
CA CYS A 111 -18.04 4.88 8.43
C CYS A 111 -16.63 4.26 8.49
N LEU A 112 -16.51 3.03 8.03
CA LEU A 112 -15.22 2.38 7.86
C LEU A 112 -14.40 3.17 6.84
N ALA A 113 -13.21 3.63 7.23
CA ALA A 113 -12.22 4.18 6.31
C ALA A 113 -11.31 3.07 5.80
N HIS A 114 -10.83 3.22 4.58
CA HIS A 114 -9.87 2.29 3.98
C HIS A 114 -8.73 3.02 3.29
N LEU A 115 -7.70 2.25 2.94
CA LEU A 115 -6.56 2.73 2.19
C LEU A 115 -6.76 2.52 0.70
N GLU A 116 -6.43 3.54 -0.07
CA GLU A 116 -6.09 3.43 -1.47
C GLU A 116 -4.58 3.50 -1.62
N LEU A 117 -4.02 2.45 -2.21
CA LEU A 117 -2.58 2.23 -2.25
C LEU A 117 -2.08 2.19 -3.69
N ALA A 118 -0.94 2.81 -3.92
CA ALA A 118 -0.15 2.59 -5.13
C ALA A 118 1.31 2.34 -4.72
N PHE A 119 1.87 1.25 -5.24
CA PHE A 119 3.23 0.82 -4.94
C PHE A 119 4.14 1.09 -6.13
N LYS A 120 5.36 1.49 -5.84
CA LYS A 120 6.47 1.51 -6.79
C LYS A 120 7.68 0.90 -6.11
N PHE A 121 8.34 -0.03 -6.78
CA PHE A 121 9.59 -0.62 -6.30
C PHE A 121 10.71 -0.23 -7.25
N ASP A 122 11.85 0.16 -6.68
CA ASP A 122 13.02 0.64 -7.42
C ASP A 122 14.17 -0.39 -7.47
N ALA A 123 14.22 -1.32 -6.51
CA ALA A 123 15.29 -2.32 -6.39
C ALA A 123 14.74 -3.74 -6.18
N LEU A 124 13.99 -4.26 -7.15
CA LEU A 124 13.56 -5.66 -7.17
C LEU A 124 14.55 -6.51 -7.95
N THR A 125 14.78 -7.73 -7.47
CA THR A 125 15.51 -8.78 -8.22
C THR A 125 14.53 -9.59 -9.07
N ASP A 126 15.06 -10.39 -9.99
CA ASP A 126 14.25 -11.30 -10.81
C ASP A 126 13.58 -12.45 -10.00
N ASP A 127 14.02 -12.71 -8.77
CA ASP A 127 13.39 -13.65 -7.83
C ASP A 127 12.22 -13.01 -7.04
N VAL A 128 11.78 -11.80 -7.42
CA VAL A 128 10.63 -11.17 -6.78
C VAL A 128 9.36 -12.02 -6.97
N HIS A 129 8.64 -12.21 -5.87
CA HIS A 129 7.32 -12.83 -5.87
C HIS A 129 6.32 -11.92 -5.14
N GLY A 130 5.04 -12.27 -5.18
CA GLY A 130 3.97 -11.50 -4.55
C GLY A 130 2.97 -11.01 -5.59
N VAL A 131 1.76 -10.67 -5.13
CA VAL A 131 0.66 -10.22 -5.99
C VAL A 131 1.07 -9.04 -6.88
N VAL A 132 1.73 -8.04 -6.30
CA VAL A 132 2.24 -6.86 -7.04
C VAL A 132 3.67 -7.09 -7.52
N GLY A 133 4.51 -7.75 -6.72
CA GLY A 133 5.93 -7.93 -7.04
C GLY A 133 6.16 -8.74 -8.31
N GLN A 134 5.38 -9.81 -8.54
CA GLN A 134 5.57 -10.68 -9.70
C GLN A 134 5.34 -9.96 -11.04
N THR A 135 4.57 -8.85 -11.06
CA THR A 135 4.34 -8.09 -12.29
C THR A 135 5.58 -7.33 -12.77
N TYR A 136 6.63 -7.25 -11.95
CA TYR A 136 7.92 -6.64 -12.31
C TYR A 136 8.90 -7.62 -12.93
N ARG A 137 8.62 -8.92 -12.91
CA ARG A 137 9.46 -9.92 -13.56
C ARG A 137 9.36 -9.81 -15.07
N SER A 138 10.50 -9.97 -15.74
CA SER A 138 10.59 -9.93 -17.20
C SER A 138 9.81 -11.05 -17.89
N ASP A 139 9.61 -12.18 -17.21
CA ASP A 139 8.88 -13.34 -17.71
C ASP A 139 7.41 -13.40 -17.24
N TYR A 140 6.90 -12.34 -16.60
CA TYR A 140 5.52 -12.33 -16.12
C TYR A 140 4.50 -12.31 -17.26
N VAL A 141 3.57 -13.26 -17.22
CA VAL A 141 2.42 -13.33 -18.13
C VAL A 141 1.15 -13.04 -17.33
N ASN A 142 0.33 -12.10 -17.82
CA ASN A 142 -0.95 -11.81 -17.20
C ASN A 142 -1.95 -12.95 -17.46
N HIS A 143 -2.37 -13.63 -16.39
CA HIS A 143 -3.30 -14.76 -16.44
C HIS A 143 -4.72 -14.44 -15.96
N PHE A 144 -5.02 -13.20 -15.58
CA PHE A 144 -6.34 -12.82 -15.10
C PHE A 144 -7.19 -12.15 -16.19
N ASP A 145 -8.51 -12.33 -16.11
CA ASP A 145 -9.44 -11.71 -17.05
C ASP A 145 -9.52 -10.19 -16.82
N VAL A 146 -8.78 -9.44 -17.64
CA VAL A 146 -8.76 -7.98 -17.63
C VAL A 146 -10.11 -7.35 -18.01
N ARG A 147 -11.05 -8.13 -18.57
CA ARG A 147 -12.41 -7.66 -18.91
C ARG A 147 -13.40 -7.86 -17.77
N ALA A 148 -13.07 -8.67 -16.77
CA ALA A 148 -13.88 -8.83 -15.59
C ALA A 148 -13.98 -7.49 -14.83
N SER A 149 -15.15 -7.18 -14.28
CA SER A 149 -15.31 -5.96 -13.48
C SER A 149 -14.45 -5.95 -12.20
N MET A 150 -13.96 -7.12 -11.79
CA MET A 150 -13.00 -7.32 -10.70
C MET A 150 -12.05 -8.48 -11.04
N PRO A 151 -10.92 -8.22 -11.72
CA PRO A 151 -9.94 -9.25 -12.01
C PRO A 151 -9.30 -9.74 -10.70
N THR A 152 -9.29 -11.04 -10.49
CA THR A 152 -8.73 -11.65 -9.27
C THR A 152 -7.55 -12.53 -9.66
N MET A 153 -6.42 -12.35 -8.98
CA MET A 153 -5.16 -13.04 -9.30
C MET A 153 -5.10 -14.48 -8.76
N GLY A 154 -5.97 -14.83 -7.81
CA GLY A 154 -6.00 -16.16 -7.16
C GLY A 154 -4.79 -16.43 -6.27
N GLY A 155 -4.72 -17.63 -5.68
CA GLY A 155 -3.57 -18.07 -4.87
C GLY A 155 -3.53 -17.53 -3.44
N ASP A 156 -4.68 -17.16 -2.88
CA ASP A 156 -4.87 -16.67 -1.50
C ASP A 156 -4.13 -17.50 -0.44
N ALA A 157 -4.20 -18.84 -0.55
CA ALA A 157 -3.52 -19.76 0.35
C ALA A 157 -1.99 -19.57 0.36
N THR A 158 -1.41 -19.13 -0.76
CA THR A 158 0.04 -18.91 -0.88
C THR A 158 0.52 -17.57 -0.31
N PHE A 159 -0.39 -16.60 -0.19
CA PHE A 159 -0.12 -15.26 0.33
C PHE A 159 -0.57 -15.06 1.78
N THR A 160 -1.17 -16.09 2.38
CA THR A 160 -1.62 -16.04 3.78
C THR A 160 -0.42 -16.02 4.73
N THR A 161 -0.46 -15.12 5.71
CA THR A 161 0.55 -15.00 6.79
C THR A 161 -0.10 -15.19 8.16
N SER A 162 0.68 -15.55 9.17
CA SER A 162 0.16 -15.72 10.55
C SER A 162 -0.19 -14.40 11.24
N SER A 163 0.42 -13.31 10.82
CA SER A 163 0.15 -11.95 11.32
C SER A 163 0.56 -10.90 10.31
N LEU A 164 0.14 -9.65 10.55
CA LEU A 164 0.43 -8.52 9.65
C LEU A 164 1.93 -8.32 9.40
N PHE A 165 2.77 -8.55 10.41
CA PHE A 165 4.24 -8.41 10.31
C PHE A 165 4.97 -9.75 10.14
N ALA A 166 4.26 -10.86 9.91
CA ALA A 166 4.89 -12.15 9.67
C ALA A 166 5.31 -12.29 8.20
N ALA A 167 6.54 -12.72 7.97
CA ALA A 167 7.08 -13.04 6.65
C ALA A 167 7.06 -14.56 6.40
N ASP A 168 5.94 -15.21 6.71
CA ASP A 168 5.79 -16.67 6.75
C ASP A 168 4.82 -17.25 5.71
N CYS A 169 4.47 -16.48 4.68
CA CYS A 169 3.69 -17.02 3.57
C CYS A 169 4.53 -17.99 2.72
N SER A 170 3.87 -18.91 2.02
CA SER A 170 4.56 -20.02 1.33
C SER A 170 5.48 -19.56 0.20
N VAL A 171 5.26 -18.35 -0.32
CA VAL A 171 6.04 -17.74 -1.41
C VAL A 171 6.89 -16.58 -0.93
N ALA A 172 7.09 -16.43 0.39
CA ALA A 172 7.94 -15.39 0.94
C ALA A 172 9.37 -15.49 0.39
N ARG A 173 9.88 -14.37 -0.11
CA ARG A 173 11.24 -14.19 -0.61
C ARG A 173 11.89 -13.04 0.15
N TYR A 174 12.13 -13.23 1.45
CA TYR A 174 12.89 -12.27 2.26
C TYR A 174 14.37 -12.61 2.21
N GLY A 175 15.16 -11.74 1.57
CA GLY A 175 16.60 -11.76 1.74
C GLY A 175 16.95 -11.32 3.15
N VAL A 176 17.58 -12.19 3.94
CA VAL A 176 18.36 -11.71 5.08
C VAL A 176 19.59 -11.06 4.46
N SER A 177 19.74 -9.74 4.58
CA SER A 177 20.97 -9.04 4.22
C SER A 177 22.11 -9.54 5.10
N ARG A 178 22.68 -10.70 4.77
CA ARG A 178 24.06 -11.02 5.08
C ARG A 178 24.86 -10.25 4.04
N GLY A 179 25.58 -9.25 4.51
CA GLY A 179 26.18 -8.22 3.67
C GLY A 179 26.91 -8.78 2.45
N ASN A 180 26.83 -7.99 1.38
CA ASN A 180 27.65 -8.06 0.17
C ASN A 180 27.23 -9.08 -0.90
N ASP A 181 26.10 -8.81 -1.58
CA ASP A 181 25.86 -9.31 -2.94
C ASP A 181 25.21 -8.23 -3.83
N GLY A 182 26.07 -7.59 -4.63
CA GLY A 182 25.80 -7.02 -5.97
C GLY A 182 24.54 -6.19 -6.20
N ALA A 183 24.63 -4.88 -5.97
CA ALA A 183 23.78 -3.93 -6.67
C ALA A 183 24.16 -3.89 -8.16
N ALA A 184 23.44 -4.64 -8.99
CA ALA A 184 23.47 -4.42 -10.44
C ALA A 184 22.65 -3.17 -10.75
N VAL A 185 23.33 -2.02 -10.76
CA VAL A 185 22.81 -0.79 -11.35
C VAL A 185 22.73 -1.02 -12.86
N GLN A 186 21.53 -1.04 -13.42
CA GLN A 186 21.32 -0.66 -14.80
C GLN A 186 20.35 0.51 -14.85
N SER A 187 20.96 1.69 -14.95
CA SER A 187 20.31 2.92 -15.37
C SER A 187 19.97 2.83 -16.85
N GLU A 188 18.83 3.44 -17.20
CA GLU A 188 18.38 3.83 -18.54
C GLU A 188 17.57 2.82 -19.37
N LEU A 189 16.24 2.93 -19.28
CA LEU A 189 15.45 3.24 -20.48
C LEU A 189 14.24 4.11 -20.12
N ALA A 190 14.19 5.27 -20.76
CA ALA A 190 13.11 6.24 -20.67
C ALA A 190 11.78 5.62 -21.11
N GLY A 191 10.78 5.74 -20.25
CA GLY A 191 9.40 5.37 -20.53
C GLY A 191 8.50 5.89 -19.42
N THR A 192 8.11 7.16 -19.49
CA THR A 192 7.11 7.74 -18.60
C THR A 192 5.79 7.03 -18.86
N VAL A 193 5.40 6.10 -17.99
CA VAL A 193 4.03 5.56 -17.98
C VAL A 193 3.16 6.55 -17.23
N THR A 194 2.55 7.48 -17.96
CA THR A 194 1.50 8.38 -17.45
C THR A 194 0.17 7.64 -17.48
N CYS A 195 -0.27 7.14 -16.32
CA CYS A 195 -1.65 6.70 -16.13
C CYS A 195 -2.52 7.91 -15.78
N ALA A 196 -3.05 8.59 -16.79
CA ALA A 196 -4.15 9.53 -16.62
C ALA A 196 -5.46 8.79 -16.88
N SER A 197 -6.30 8.65 -15.85
CA SER A 197 -7.70 8.31 -16.07
C SER A 197 -8.44 9.60 -16.40
N GLY A 198 -8.90 9.71 -17.64
CA GLY A 198 -10.10 10.49 -17.91
C GLY A 198 -11.22 10.00 -16.99
N MET A 199 -12.12 10.91 -16.65
CA MET A 199 -13.30 10.68 -15.81
C MET A 199 -13.97 9.35 -16.22
N ASP A 200 -14.14 8.45 -15.24
CA ASP A 200 -14.76 7.08 -15.29
C ASP A 200 -13.87 5.85 -14.98
N GLY A 201 -12.83 5.97 -14.13
CA GLY A 201 -11.87 4.88 -13.83
C GLY A 201 -12.12 4.07 -12.55
N LYS A 202 -12.36 2.76 -12.69
CA LYS A 202 -12.54 1.75 -11.62
C LYS A 202 -11.23 1.45 -10.86
N ARG A 203 -11.27 1.50 -9.52
CA ARG A 203 -10.18 1.17 -8.59
C ARG A 203 -9.92 -0.34 -8.50
N VAL A 204 -8.65 -0.74 -8.37
CA VAL A 204 -8.21 -2.11 -8.04
C VAL A 204 -8.43 -2.35 -6.54
N MET A 205 -9.06 -3.47 -6.19
CA MET A 205 -9.42 -3.84 -4.82
C MET A 205 -8.94 -5.26 -4.47
N CYS A 206 -8.44 -5.44 -3.24
CA CYS A 206 -7.96 -6.73 -2.72
C CYS A 206 -9.05 -7.40 -1.87
N LYS A 207 -9.48 -8.61 -2.26
CA LYS A 207 -10.40 -9.44 -1.46
C LYS A 207 -9.66 -10.39 -0.53
N LYS A 208 -10.28 -10.68 0.61
CA LYS A 208 -9.91 -11.75 1.54
C LYS A 208 -10.12 -13.13 0.92
#